data_AF-A0A383DNL6-F1
#
_entry.id   AF-A0A383DNL6-F1
#
_cell.length_a   1.000
_cell.length_b   1.000
_cell.length_c   1.000
_cell.angle_alpha   90.00
_cell.angle_beta   90.00
_cell.angle_gamma   90.00
#
_symmetry.space_group_name_H-M   'P 1'
#
loop_
_entity.id
_entity.type
_entity.pdbx_description
1 polymer ?
#
loop_
_entity_poly.entity_id
_entity_poly.type
_entity_poly.pdbx_seq_one_letter_code
_entity_poly.pdbx_strand_id
1 'polypeptide(L)'
;GYDFLALSDHNILSVGEKWIKVLDENPGGWPPSMTKAKLADVRERFGADWPITRIVEDTLEMALATLPKLKKKFEEPGKFLMIQAEEITDKYDGNPIHVNATNLLELIPPQGGNSTHDVLQRNIDAVYKQRKETGQTMLAHVNHPNFGWGIVAENLIELRGDTFFEVYNGHPGVRNWGDDAHPGTDRMWDIVLAMRLHQGLDPLFGLAVDDTHDYYKHKIGKSNPGRGWVMVKA
;
A
#
# COMPACT_ATOMS: atom_id res chain seq x y z
N GLY A 1 16.11 -12.20 11.25
CA GLY A 1 15.19 -11.26 10.60
C GLY A 1 15.81 -10.83 9.29
N TYR A 2 15.01 -10.52 8.30
CA TYR A 2 15.46 -10.03 6.99
C TYR A 2 14.79 -8.68 6.76
N ASP A 3 15.54 -7.66 6.33
CA ASP A 3 14.98 -6.34 6.10
C ASP A 3 14.39 -6.29 4.68
N PHE A 4 13.17 -5.80 4.54
CA PHE A 4 12.53 -5.67 3.24
C PHE A 4 11.60 -4.47 3.19
N LEU A 5 11.32 -4.03 1.98
CA LEU A 5 10.37 -2.97 1.68
C LEU A 5 9.51 -3.37 0.49
N ALA A 6 8.19 -3.44 0.69
CA ALA A 6 7.23 -3.49 -0.40
C ALA A 6 6.85 -2.06 -0.78
N LEU A 7 7.01 -1.71 -2.07
CA LEU A 7 6.57 -0.41 -2.59
C LEU A 7 5.22 -0.59 -3.28
N SER A 8 4.15 -0.14 -2.64
CA SER A 8 2.79 -0.10 -3.18
C SER A 8 2.35 1.34 -3.41
N ASP A 9 1.80 1.60 -4.59
CA ASP A 9 1.08 2.83 -4.92
C ASP A 9 -0.35 2.47 -5.35
N HIS A 10 -1.26 3.44 -5.26
CA HIS A 10 -2.67 3.26 -5.64
C HIS A 10 -2.81 2.91 -7.13
N ASN A 11 -3.30 1.70 -7.43
CA ASN A 11 -3.67 1.24 -8.78
C ASN A 11 -2.56 1.41 -9.83
N ILE A 12 -1.30 1.30 -9.41
CA ILE A 12 -0.15 1.45 -10.30
C ILE A 12 1.04 0.64 -9.82
N LEU A 13 1.76 0.03 -10.77
CA LEU A 13 3.04 -0.62 -10.51
C LEU A 13 4.21 0.28 -10.86
N SER A 14 5.33 0.11 -10.16
CA SER A 14 6.64 0.73 -10.46
C SER A 14 7.33 0.13 -11.70
N VAL A 15 6.58 -0.13 -12.78
CA VAL A 15 7.06 -0.71 -14.04
C VAL A 15 6.77 0.22 -15.22
N GLY A 16 7.53 0.07 -16.31
CA GLY A 16 7.37 0.88 -17.51
C GLY A 16 7.77 2.34 -17.34
N GLU A 17 7.62 3.11 -18.42
CA GLU A 17 8.00 4.52 -18.46
C GLU A 17 6.81 5.40 -18.06
N LYS A 18 6.99 6.22 -17.01
CA LYS A 18 5.98 7.14 -16.51
C LYS A 18 6.61 8.50 -16.25
N TRP A 19 6.02 9.55 -16.77
CA TRP A 19 6.52 10.92 -16.65
C TRP A 19 5.56 11.75 -15.80
N ILE A 20 6.13 12.55 -14.91
CA ILE A 20 5.39 13.51 -14.09
C ILE A 20 5.90 14.93 -14.32
N LYS A 21 5.00 15.89 -14.26
CA LYS A 21 5.35 17.31 -14.34
C LYS A 21 6.14 17.74 -13.11
N VAL A 22 7.15 18.58 -13.32
CA VAL A 22 7.94 19.22 -12.28
C VAL A 22 7.50 20.69 -12.21
N LEU A 23 6.76 21.01 -11.16
CA LEU A 23 6.20 22.35 -10.96
C LEU A 23 7.19 23.27 -10.25
N ASP A 24 6.99 24.58 -10.37
CA ASP A 24 7.77 25.55 -9.59
C ASP A 24 7.45 25.42 -8.10
N GLU A 25 6.16 25.41 -7.77
CA GLU A 25 5.65 25.33 -6.41
C GLU A 25 4.66 24.18 -6.26
N ASN A 26 4.42 23.75 -5.02
CA ASN A 26 3.43 22.73 -4.72
C ASN A 26 2.05 23.40 -4.60
N PRO A 27 1.10 23.14 -5.53
CA PRO A 27 -0.24 23.71 -5.46
C PRO A 27 -1.08 23.17 -4.29
N GLY A 28 -0.59 22.13 -3.60
CA GLY A 28 -1.36 21.37 -2.61
C GLY A 28 -2.20 20.28 -3.27
N GLY A 29 -2.94 19.54 -2.44
CA GLY A 29 -3.77 18.42 -2.89
C GLY A 29 -3.08 17.06 -2.92
N TRP A 30 -3.83 16.07 -3.40
CA TRP A 30 -3.42 14.68 -3.52
C TRP A 30 -3.56 14.21 -4.98
N PRO A 31 -2.56 13.50 -5.55
CA PRO A 31 -1.26 13.18 -4.97
C PRO A 31 -0.32 14.41 -4.88
N PRO A 32 0.74 14.37 -4.06
CA PRO A 32 1.64 15.51 -3.87
C PRO A 32 2.46 15.75 -5.13
N SER A 33 2.55 17.01 -5.58
CA SER A 33 3.28 17.32 -6.81
C SER A 33 4.80 17.23 -6.63
N MET A 34 5.50 16.84 -7.70
CA MET A 34 6.95 17.00 -7.81
C MET A 34 7.28 18.45 -8.13
N THR A 35 8.23 19.04 -7.41
CA THR A 35 8.62 20.44 -7.60
C THR A 35 10.10 20.55 -7.98
N LYS A 36 10.51 21.70 -8.52
CA LYS A 36 11.92 21.98 -8.81
C LYS A 36 12.81 21.84 -7.58
N ALA A 37 12.33 22.25 -6.41
CA ALA A 37 13.03 22.06 -5.13
C ALA A 37 13.22 20.56 -4.81
N LYS A 38 12.14 19.76 -4.87
CA LYS A 38 12.22 18.30 -4.65
C LYS A 38 13.15 17.63 -5.66
N LEU A 39 13.16 18.09 -6.92
CA LEU A 39 14.05 17.57 -7.96
C LEU A 39 15.52 17.88 -7.64
N ALA A 40 15.80 19.08 -7.12
CA ALA A 40 17.13 19.44 -6.65
C ALA A 40 17.58 18.50 -5.51
N ASP A 41 16.72 18.23 -4.52
CA ASP A 41 17.01 17.29 -3.42
C ASP A 41 17.32 15.87 -3.94
N VAL A 42 16.56 15.39 -4.93
CA VAL A 42 16.82 14.09 -5.57
C VAL A 42 18.19 14.07 -6.26
N ARG A 43 18.54 15.13 -6.98
CA ARG A 43 19.86 15.27 -7.63
C ARG A 43 21.00 15.34 -6.63
N GLU A 44 20.82 16.08 -5.55
CA GLU A 44 21.81 16.19 -4.47
C GLU A 44 22.04 14.82 -3.83
N ARG A 45 20.97 14.09 -3.51
CA ARG A 45 21.04 12.82 -2.80
C ARG A 45 21.57 11.66 -3.66
N PHE A 46 21.22 11.63 -4.95
CA PHE A 46 21.48 10.46 -5.81
C PHE A 46 22.40 10.74 -6.99
N GLY A 47 22.81 11.99 -7.20
CA GLY A 47 23.60 12.44 -8.33
C GLY A 47 22.75 13.11 -9.42
N ALA A 48 23.37 14.04 -10.16
CA ALA A 48 22.69 14.85 -11.17
C ALA A 48 22.00 14.02 -12.27
N ASP A 49 22.62 12.90 -12.67
CA ASP A 49 22.14 12.01 -13.73
C ASP A 49 21.16 10.95 -13.23
N TRP A 50 20.88 10.90 -11.92
CA TRP A 50 19.94 9.93 -11.37
C TRP A 50 18.50 10.18 -11.82
N PRO A 51 17.89 11.36 -11.61
CA PRO A 51 16.58 11.65 -12.18
C PRO A 51 16.70 11.88 -13.69
N ILE A 52 15.92 11.14 -14.47
CA ILE A 52 15.83 11.38 -15.91
C ILE A 52 14.77 12.45 -16.13
N THR A 53 15.13 13.53 -16.82
CA THR A 53 14.25 14.67 -17.08
C THR A 53 14.20 15.01 -18.55
N ARG A 54 13.09 15.59 -19.00
CA ARG A 54 12.90 16.10 -20.35
C ARG A 54 12.11 17.41 -20.35
N ILE A 55 12.18 18.15 -21.44
CA ILE A 55 11.29 19.29 -21.71
C ILE A 55 10.33 18.89 -22.82
N VAL A 56 9.02 19.02 -22.58
CA VAL A 56 7.96 18.80 -23.57
C VAL A 56 7.06 20.03 -23.56
N GLU A 57 6.93 20.74 -24.68
CA GLU A 57 6.08 21.93 -24.81
C GLU A 57 6.28 22.92 -23.63
N ASP A 58 7.55 23.27 -23.36
CA ASP A 58 7.99 24.13 -22.25
C ASP A 58 7.72 23.61 -20.83
N THR A 59 7.24 22.37 -20.69
CA THR A 59 7.03 21.70 -19.41
C THR A 59 8.21 20.83 -19.05
N LEU A 60 8.81 21.05 -17.88
CA LEU A 60 9.80 20.14 -17.31
C LEU A 60 9.10 18.91 -16.76
N GLU A 61 9.51 17.73 -17.22
CA GLU A 61 9.03 16.45 -16.73
C GLU A 61 10.18 15.62 -16.16
N MET A 62 9.86 14.76 -15.20
CA MET A 62 10.76 13.76 -14.62
C MET A 62 10.15 12.37 -14.79
N ALA A 63 10.96 11.41 -15.23
CA ALA A 63 10.56 10.01 -15.25
C ALA A 63 10.57 9.43 -13.82
N LEU A 64 9.52 8.71 -13.47
CA LEU A 64 9.48 7.92 -12.24
C LEU A 64 10.49 6.77 -12.31
N ALA A 65 11.20 6.52 -11.21
CA ALA A 65 12.13 5.41 -11.14
C ALA A 65 11.37 4.08 -11.12
N THR A 66 11.74 3.16 -12.00
CA THR A 66 11.17 1.81 -12.01
C THR A 66 11.72 0.98 -10.86
N LEU A 67 10.99 -0.05 -10.44
CA LEU A 67 11.45 -0.97 -9.41
C LEU A 67 12.80 -1.62 -9.77
N PRO A 68 13.07 -2.10 -11.01
CA PRO A 68 14.40 -2.59 -11.37
C PRO A 68 15.52 -1.56 -11.15
N LYS A 69 15.27 -0.27 -11.43
CA LYS A 69 16.24 0.81 -11.18
C LYS A 69 16.47 1.01 -9.69
N LEU A 70 15.41 0.99 -8.88
CA LEU A 70 15.50 1.09 -7.43
C LEU A 70 16.23 -0.12 -6.82
N LYS A 71 15.88 -1.34 -7.24
CA LYS A 71 16.53 -2.59 -6.83
C LYS A 71 18.04 -2.55 -7.06
N LYS A 72 18.48 -2.17 -8.26
CA LYS A 72 19.90 -2.03 -8.60
C LYS A 72 20.65 -1.06 -7.66
N LYS A 73 19.96 -0.09 -7.06
CA LYS A 73 20.55 0.93 -6.19
C LYS A 73 20.50 0.56 -4.70
N PHE A 74 19.43 -0.10 -4.25
CA PHE A 74 19.14 -0.26 -2.83
C PHE A 74 19.06 -1.72 -2.35
N GLU A 75 18.75 -2.69 -3.21
CA GLU A 75 18.77 -4.09 -2.77
C GLU A 75 20.19 -4.53 -2.43
N GLU A 76 20.32 -5.28 -1.34
CA GLU A 76 21.56 -5.91 -0.94
C GLU A 76 21.28 -7.39 -0.64
N PRO A 77 21.85 -8.32 -1.42
CA PRO A 77 21.61 -9.75 -1.24
C PRO A 77 21.90 -10.22 0.19
N GLY A 78 20.95 -10.93 0.79
CA GLY A 78 21.09 -11.43 2.16
C GLY A 78 20.84 -10.37 3.25
N LYS A 79 20.52 -9.13 2.90
CA LYS A 79 20.35 -8.01 3.85
C LYS A 79 19.07 -7.21 3.61
N PHE A 80 18.83 -6.74 2.38
CA PHE A 80 17.70 -5.87 2.07
C PHE A 80 17.03 -6.24 0.74
N LEU A 81 15.73 -6.51 0.77
CA LEU A 81 14.91 -6.89 -0.39
C LEU A 81 13.87 -5.81 -0.69
N MET A 82 13.72 -5.46 -1.97
CA MET A 82 12.62 -4.63 -2.41
C MET A 82 11.59 -5.52 -3.12
N ILE A 83 10.32 -5.36 -2.77
CA ILE A 83 9.24 -6.19 -3.30
C ILE A 83 8.30 -5.30 -4.08
N GLN A 84 7.90 -5.76 -5.26
CA GLN A 84 6.86 -5.08 -6.03
C GLN A 84 5.53 -5.23 -5.31
N ALA A 85 4.76 -4.16 -5.15
CA ALA A 85 3.42 -4.25 -4.60
C ALA A 85 2.49 -3.22 -5.27
N GLU A 86 1.19 -3.38 -5.04
CA GLU A 86 0.13 -2.49 -5.50
C GLU A 86 -0.91 -2.37 -4.40
N GLU A 87 -1.39 -1.14 -4.15
CA GLU A 87 -2.60 -0.96 -3.38
C GLU A 87 -3.81 -0.91 -4.31
N ILE A 88 -4.53 -2.03 -4.41
CA ILE A 88 -5.76 -2.12 -5.18
C ILE A 88 -6.81 -1.28 -4.46
N THR A 89 -7.07 -0.11 -5.05
CA THR A 89 -7.87 0.97 -4.46
C THR A 89 -9.23 0.98 -5.10
N ASP A 90 -10.21 0.43 -4.37
CA ASP A 90 -11.58 0.25 -4.79
C ASP A 90 -12.53 1.02 -3.86
N LYS A 91 -13.84 0.92 -4.11
CA LYS A 91 -14.87 1.55 -3.29
C LYS A 91 -16.19 0.80 -3.33
N TYR A 92 -16.96 0.94 -2.27
CA TYR A 92 -18.37 0.54 -2.24
C TYR A 92 -19.17 1.55 -1.42
N ASP A 93 -20.34 1.94 -1.92
CA ASP A 93 -21.27 2.87 -1.25
C ASP A 93 -20.59 4.15 -0.71
N GLY A 94 -19.68 4.72 -1.50
CA GLY A 94 -18.93 5.92 -1.13
C GLY A 94 -17.75 5.69 -0.17
N ASN A 95 -17.62 4.49 0.39
CA ASN A 95 -16.51 4.15 1.28
C ASN A 95 -15.30 3.60 0.51
N PRO A 96 -14.07 4.01 0.86
CA PRO A 96 -12.85 3.45 0.29
C PRO A 96 -12.64 2.01 0.79
N ILE A 97 -12.25 1.12 -0.12
CA ILE A 97 -11.93 -0.28 0.19
C ILE A 97 -10.62 -0.62 -0.50
N HIS A 98 -9.58 -0.87 0.29
CA HIS A 98 -8.24 -1.09 -0.23
C HIS A 98 -7.73 -2.47 0.15
N VAL A 99 -7.09 -3.14 -0.81
CA VAL A 99 -6.40 -4.42 -0.63
C VAL A 99 -5.00 -4.25 -1.19
N ASN A 100 -3.97 -4.42 -0.36
CA ASN A 100 -2.60 -4.45 -0.84
C ASN A 100 -2.29 -5.84 -1.39
N ALA A 101 -1.55 -5.87 -2.49
CA ALA A 101 -1.11 -7.08 -3.13
C ALA A 101 0.41 -7.04 -3.29
N THR A 102 1.09 -7.94 -2.60
CA THR A 102 2.55 -8.02 -2.52
C THR A 102 3.10 -9.09 -3.46
N ASN A 103 4.22 -8.75 -4.10
CA ASN A 103 4.96 -9.57 -5.05
C ASN A 103 4.16 -9.89 -6.34
N LEU A 104 3.36 -8.94 -6.83
CA LEU A 104 2.63 -9.06 -8.09
C LEU A 104 3.56 -9.04 -9.32
N LEU A 105 3.14 -9.69 -10.40
CA LEU A 105 3.77 -9.57 -11.72
C LEU A 105 3.09 -8.51 -12.58
N GLU A 106 1.77 -8.55 -12.63
CA GLU A 106 0.95 -7.64 -13.43
C GLU A 106 0.00 -6.85 -12.54
N LEU A 107 -0.38 -5.66 -13.01
CA LEU A 107 -1.32 -4.77 -12.35
C LEU A 107 -2.68 -5.45 -12.21
N ILE A 108 -3.31 -5.35 -11.04
CA ILE A 108 -4.67 -5.83 -10.82
C ILE A 108 -5.59 -4.61 -10.66
N PRO A 109 -6.44 -4.30 -11.65
CA PRO A 109 -7.38 -3.19 -11.49
C PRO A 109 -8.40 -3.49 -10.36
N PRO A 110 -9.03 -2.47 -9.77
CA PRO A 110 -10.12 -2.67 -8.82
C PRO A 110 -11.24 -3.54 -9.42
N GLN A 111 -11.66 -4.58 -8.70
CA GLN A 111 -12.60 -5.59 -9.22
C GLN A 111 -14.08 -5.21 -9.05
N GLY A 112 -14.36 -4.18 -8.25
CA GLY A 112 -15.71 -3.78 -7.86
C GLY A 112 -16.45 -4.87 -7.10
N GLY A 113 -17.72 -4.62 -6.79
CA GLY A 113 -18.55 -5.58 -6.07
C GLY A 113 -19.87 -4.98 -5.61
N ASN A 114 -20.73 -5.83 -5.07
CA ASN A 114 -22.08 -5.48 -4.64
C ASN A 114 -22.21 -5.28 -3.12
N SER A 115 -21.11 -5.43 -2.37
CA SER A 115 -20.99 -5.12 -0.93
C SER A 115 -19.52 -4.89 -0.57
N THR A 116 -19.23 -4.34 0.61
CA THR A 116 -17.84 -4.24 1.11
C THR A 116 -17.13 -5.59 1.12
N HIS A 117 -17.80 -6.64 1.61
CA HIS A 117 -17.24 -8.00 1.61
C HIS A 117 -16.96 -8.51 0.18
N ASP A 118 -17.88 -8.29 -0.76
CA ASP A 118 -17.73 -8.74 -2.15
C ASP A 118 -16.56 -8.03 -2.85
N VAL A 119 -16.39 -6.72 -2.63
CA VAL A 119 -15.22 -5.97 -3.13
C VAL A 119 -13.92 -6.55 -2.59
N LEU A 120 -13.84 -6.77 -1.27
CA LEU A 120 -12.66 -7.36 -0.64
C LEU A 120 -12.35 -8.75 -1.20
N GLN A 121 -13.34 -9.63 -1.24
CA GLN A 121 -13.16 -11.01 -1.69
C GLN A 121 -12.74 -11.05 -3.16
N ARG A 122 -13.36 -10.25 -4.05
CA ARG A 122 -13.01 -10.22 -5.48
C ARG A 122 -11.59 -9.70 -5.71
N ASN A 123 -11.15 -8.69 -4.97
CA ASN A 123 -9.77 -8.19 -5.05
C ASN A 123 -8.77 -9.24 -4.54
N ILE A 124 -9.05 -9.92 -3.43
CA ILE A 124 -8.23 -11.05 -2.92
C ILE A 124 -8.19 -12.18 -3.95
N ASP A 125 -9.32 -12.58 -4.51
CA ASP A 125 -9.43 -13.65 -5.50
C ASP A 125 -8.63 -13.32 -6.78
N ALA A 126 -8.57 -12.05 -7.18
CA ALA A 126 -7.74 -11.62 -8.31
C ALA A 126 -6.25 -11.82 -8.04
N VAL A 127 -5.76 -11.52 -6.83
CA VAL A 127 -4.37 -11.81 -6.42
C VAL A 127 -4.12 -13.32 -6.44
N TYR A 128 -5.06 -14.12 -5.92
CA TYR A 128 -4.97 -15.58 -5.95
C TYR A 128 -4.95 -16.16 -7.35
N LYS A 129 -5.76 -15.61 -8.25
CA LYS A 129 -5.79 -16.01 -9.64
C LYS A 129 -4.42 -15.82 -10.28
N GLN A 130 -3.83 -14.62 -10.14
CA GLN A 130 -2.49 -14.34 -10.67
C GLN A 130 -1.42 -15.26 -10.03
N ARG A 131 -1.48 -15.49 -8.71
CA ARG A 131 -0.60 -16.44 -8.02
C ARG A 131 -0.68 -17.84 -8.62
N LYS A 132 -1.89 -18.34 -8.87
CA LYS A 132 -2.12 -19.68 -9.41
C LYS A 132 -1.64 -19.81 -10.86
N GLU A 133 -1.92 -18.80 -11.68
CA GLU A 133 -1.56 -18.79 -13.11
C GLU A 133 -0.05 -18.68 -13.32
N THR A 134 0.65 -17.97 -12.45
CA THR A 134 2.08 -17.68 -12.60
C THR A 134 2.99 -18.60 -11.77
N GLY A 135 2.45 -19.22 -10.72
CA GLY A 135 3.22 -19.97 -9.73
C GLY A 135 4.09 -19.10 -8.80
N GLN A 136 4.08 -17.78 -8.97
CA GLN A 136 4.81 -16.86 -8.11
C GLN A 136 4.06 -16.68 -6.79
N THR A 137 4.77 -16.80 -5.67
CA THR A 137 4.20 -16.48 -4.35
C THR A 137 3.76 -15.03 -4.32
N MET A 138 2.52 -14.79 -3.95
CA MET A 138 1.94 -13.46 -3.74
C MET A 138 1.27 -13.47 -2.38
N LEU A 139 0.95 -12.30 -1.85
CA LEU A 139 0.14 -12.16 -0.64
C LEU A 139 -0.82 -10.99 -0.84
N ALA A 140 -2.08 -11.16 -0.44
CA ALA A 140 -3.04 -10.09 -0.31
C ALA A 140 -3.27 -9.79 1.18
N HIS A 141 -3.49 -8.53 1.51
CA HIS A 141 -3.98 -8.14 2.83
C HIS A 141 -4.98 -6.99 2.72
N VAL A 142 -5.91 -6.94 3.67
CA VAL A 142 -6.91 -5.86 3.75
C VAL A 142 -6.28 -4.65 4.43
N ASN A 143 -6.38 -3.47 3.80
CA ASN A 143 -5.78 -2.26 4.35
C ASN A 143 -6.73 -1.57 5.33
N HIS A 144 -6.12 -0.95 6.34
CA HIS A 144 -6.69 0.02 7.28
C HIS A 144 -8.23 0.03 7.39
N PRO A 145 -8.87 -0.96 8.03
CA PRO A 145 -10.34 -1.12 8.01
C PRO A 145 -11.12 0.12 8.46
N ASN A 146 -10.57 0.84 9.44
CA ASN A 146 -11.16 2.03 10.04
C ASN A 146 -10.91 3.32 9.24
N PHE A 147 -10.24 3.26 8.08
CA PHE A 147 -10.13 4.41 7.19
C PHE A 147 -11.49 4.71 6.56
N GLY A 148 -12.04 5.89 6.88
CA GLY A 148 -13.39 6.25 6.47
C GLY A 148 -14.50 5.36 7.05
N TRP A 149 -14.18 4.46 7.99
CA TRP A 149 -15.10 3.41 8.49
C TRP A 149 -15.62 2.46 7.41
N GLY A 150 -14.82 2.23 6.35
CA GLY A 150 -15.28 1.48 5.18
C GLY A 150 -15.45 -0.03 5.38
N ILE A 151 -14.81 -0.61 6.41
CA ILE A 151 -14.78 -2.05 6.65
C ILE A 151 -15.11 -2.34 8.12
N VAL A 152 -16.10 -3.21 8.35
CA VAL A 152 -16.46 -3.71 9.69
C VAL A 152 -15.97 -5.14 9.92
N ALA A 153 -15.97 -5.59 11.17
CA ALA A 153 -15.51 -6.93 11.56
C ALA A 153 -16.21 -8.04 10.76
N GLU A 154 -17.52 -7.91 10.53
CA GLU A 154 -18.36 -8.86 9.81
C GLU A 154 -17.89 -9.07 8.37
N ASN A 155 -17.35 -8.04 7.72
CA ASN A 155 -16.81 -8.18 6.37
C ASN A 155 -15.57 -9.09 6.35
N LEU A 156 -14.78 -9.10 7.44
CA LEU A 156 -13.54 -9.85 7.59
C LEU A 156 -13.73 -11.29 8.07
N ILE A 157 -14.78 -11.55 8.86
CA ILE A 157 -15.08 -12.89 9.39
C ILE A 157 -15.22 -13.90 8.23
N GLU A 158 -15.93 -13.51 7.18
CA GLU A 158 -16.25 -14.42 6.07
C GLU A 158 -15.22 -14.45 4.94
N LEU A 159 -14.13 -13.66 5.03
CA LEU A 159 -13.09 -13.69 3.99
C LEU A 159 -12.44 -15.06 3.87
N ARG A 160 -12.12 -15.45 2.64
CA ARG A 160 -11.41 -16.68 2.28
C ARG A 160 -10.18 -16.33 1.45
N GLY A 161 -9.19 -17.22 1.46
CA GLY A 161 -7.89 -16.99 0.83
C GLY A 161 -6.88 -16.49 1.86
N ASP A 162 -6.22 -15.37 1.57
CA ASP A 162 -5.13 -14.87 2.40
C ASP A 162 -5.77 -14.14 3.56
N THR A 163 -5.47 -14.60 4.76
CA THR A 163 -6.12 -14.12 5.96
C THR A 163 -5.25 -13.08 6.66
N PHE A 164 -4.94 -11.96 5.99
CA PHE A 164 -4.19 -10.84 6.57
C PHE A 164 -4.97 -9.53 6.52
N PHE A 165 -4.81 -8.71 7.55
CA PHE A 165 -5.31 -7.34 7.57
C PHE A 165 -4.41 -6.41 8.36
N GLU A 166 -4.50 -5.12 8.10
CA GLU A 166 -3.79 -4.11 8.86
C GLU A 166 -4.45 -3.88 10.23
N VAL A 167 -3.86 -4.48 11.26
CA VAL A 167 -4.21 -4.19 12.66
C VAL A 167 -3.68 -2.82 13.09
N TYR A 168 -2.65 -2.32 12.42
CA TYR A 168 -2.15 -0.95 12.57
C TYR A 168 -1.71 -0.38 11.23
N ASN A 169 -2.09 0.87 10.98
CA ASN A 169 -1.62 1.63 9.84
C ASN A 169 -1.12 3.03 10.30
N GLY A 170 0.07 3.41 9.82
CA GLY A 170 0.75 4.65 10.19
C GLY A 170 0.16 5.92 9.59
N HIS A 171 -0.74 5.83 8.63
CA HIS A 171 -1.41 6.98 8.02
C HIS A 171 -2.27 7.71 9.08
N PRO A 172 -2.09 9.03 9.28
CA PRO A 172 -2.73 9.79 10.36
C PRO A 172 -4.26 9.89 10.23
N GLY A 173 -4.80 9.64 9.04
CA GLY A 173 -6.25 9.57 8.81
C GLY A 173 -6.90 8.25 9.23
N VAL A 174 -6.10 7.21 9.54
CA VAL A 174 -6.63 5.92 9.95
C VAL A 174 -6.96 5.95 11.43
N ARG A 175 -8.20 5.56 11.75
CA ARG A 175 -8.73 5.56 13.11
C ARG A 175 -8.46 4.23 13.80
N ASN A 176 -7.17 3.89 13.97
CA ASN A 176 -6.73 2.63 14.56
C ASN A 176 -7.38 2.37 15.94
N TRP A 177 -7.58 3.42 16.74
CA TRP A 177 -8.15 3.32 18.10
C TRP A 177 -9.67 3.25 18.17
N GLY A 178 -10.37 3.38 17.04
CA GLY A 178 -11.83 3.45 17.03
C GLY A 178 -12.38 4.75 17.62
N ASP A 179 -13.67 4.73 17.96
CA ASP A 179 -14.39 5.75 18.71
C ASP A 179 -15.53 5.10 19.53
N ASP A 180 -16.44 5.91 20.09
CA ASP A 180 -17.56 5.40 20.91
C ASP A 180 -18.53 4.47 20.14
N ALA A 181 -18.57 4.57 18.81
CA ALA A 181 -19.46 3.79 17.94
C ALA A 181 -18.74 2.69 17.15
N HIS A 182 -17.41 2.79 16.99
CA HIS A 182 -16.62 1.88 16.16
C HIS A 182 -15.45 1.28 16.95
N PRO A 183 -15.26 -0.05 16.94
CA PRO A 183 -14.14 -0.65 17.65
C PRO A 183 -12.79 -0.20 17.05
N GLY A 184 -11.76 -0.13 17.91
CA GLY A 184 -10.38 -0.11 17.45
C GLY A 184 -10.03 -1.36 16.65
N THR A 185 -8.99 -1.28 15.82
CA THR A 185 -8.57 -2.39 14.95
C THR A 185 -8.07 -3.59 15.74
N ASP A 186 -7.54 -3.39 16.95
CA ASP A 186 -7.20 -4.45 17.90
C ASP A 186 -8.45 -5.18 18.41
N ARG A 187 -9.49 -4.44 18.82
CA ARG A 187 -10.76 -5.01 19.26
C ARG A 187 -11.52 -5.67 18.12
N MET A 188 -11.46 -5.09 16.92
CA MET A 188 -11.96 -5.71 15.70
C MET A 188 -11.28 -7.06 15.46
N TRP A 189 -9.97 -7.15 15.68
CA TRP A 189 -9.23 -8.40 15.55
C TRP A 189 -9.75 -9.49 16.50
N ASP A 190 -9.96 -9.15 17.78
CA ASP A 190 -10.52 -10.07 18.77
C ASP A 190 -11.87 -10.64 18.32
N ILE A 191 -12.76 -9.77 17.83
CA ILE A 191 -14.09 -10.16 17.34
C ILE A 191 -13.94 -11.14 16.17
N VAL A 192 -13.09 -10.79 15.19
CA VAL A 192 -12.88 -11.63 14.02
C VAL A 192 -12.28 -12.99 14.40
N LEU A 193 -11.25 -13.01 15.25
CA LEU A 193 -10.62 -14.25 15.71
C LEU A 193 -11.60 -15.13 16.47
N ALA A 194 -12.35 -14.58 17.43
CA ALA A 194 -13.31 -15.33 18.21
C ALA A 194 -14.38 -15.98 17.32
N MET A 195 -14.92 -15.22 16.37
CA MET A 195 -15.96 -15.71 15.46
C MET A 195 -15.43 -16.74 14.47
N ARG A 196 -14.27 -16.49 13.84
CA ARG A 196 -13.66 -17.44 12.89
C ARG A 196 -13.31 -18.76 13.57
N LEU A 197 -12.65 -18.72 14.73
CA LEU A 197 -12.30 -19.92 15.48
C LEU A 197 -13.53 -20.69 15.96
N HIS A 198 -14.60 -19.99 16.39
CA HIS A 198 -15.87 -20.62 16.75
C HIS A 198 -16.52 -21.35 15.57
N GLN A 199 -16.43 -20.79 14.35
CA GLN A 199 -16.95 -21.39 13.12
C GLN A 199 -16.03 -22.46 12.52
N GLY A 200 -14.86 -22.72 13.10
CA GLY A 200 -13.86 -23.66 12.56
C GLY A 200 -13.14 -23.14 11.32
N LEU A 201 -13.09 -21.81 11.13
CA LEU A 201 -12.33 -21.15 10.08
C LEU A 201 -10.89 -20.86 10.52
N ASP A 202 -10.00 -20.72 9.55
CA ASP A 202 -8.61 -20.33 9.81
C ASP A 202 -8.52 -18.91 10.43
N PRO A 203 -7.52 -18.65 11.29
CA PRO A 203 -7.30 -17.32 11.87
C PRO A 203 -7.09 -16.24 10.80
N LEU A 204 -7.54 -15.03 11.11
CA LEU A 204 -7.09 -13.80 10.45
C LEU A 204 -5.88 -13.27 11.20
N PHE A 205 -4.78 -12.99 10.52
CA PHE A 205 -3.54 -12.46 11.08
C PHE A 205 -3.45 -10.95 10.89
N GLY A 206 -3.06 -10.24 11.95
CA GLY A 206 -2.79 -8.81 11.89
C GLY A 206 -1.36 -8.51 11.42
N LEU A 207 -1.20 -7.49 10.60
CA LEU A 207 0.09 -6.88 10.26
C LEU A 207 0.06 -5.36 10.45
N ALA A 208 1.25 -4.75 10.53
CA ALA A 208 1.40 -3.30 10.68
C ALA A 208 2.16 -2.71 9.49
N VAL A 209 1.69 -1.58 8.98
CA VAL A 209 2.31 -0.82 7.89
C VAL A 209 2.42 0.66 8.25
N ASP A 210 3.27 1.40 7.55
CA ASP A 210 3.42 2.85 7.77
C ASP A 210 2.52 3.70 6.85
N ASP A 211 2.20 3.20 5.65
CA ASP A 211 1.31 3.84 4.66
C ASP A 211 1.74 5.29 4.35
N THR A 212 3.00 5.38 3.95
CA THR A 212 3.75 6.62 3.84
C THR A 212 3.46 7.39 2.57
N HIS A 213 3.22 8.68 2.76
CA HIS A 213 2.94 9.60 1.67
C HIS A 213 3.71 10.94 1.78
N ASP A 214 4.42 11.19 2.88
CA ASP A 214 5.21 12.41 3.12
C ASP A 214 6.69 12.09 3.38
N TYR A 215 7.55 12.36 2.38
CA TYR A 215 8.99 12.00 2.41
C TYR A 215 9.96 13.16 2.66
N TYR A 216 9.51 14.41 2.54
CA TYR A 216 10.39 15.60 2.60
C TYR A 216 10.30 16.38 3.92
N LYS A 217 9.18 16.26 4.65
CA LYS A 217 8.95 16.98 5.91
C LYS A 217 8.24 16.09 6.92
N HIS A 218 8.98 15.55 7.88
CA HIS A 218 8.40 14.75 8.96
C HIS A 218 7.78 15.66 10.02
N LYS A 219 6.50 15.45 10.32
CA LYS A 219 5.78 16.18 11.39
C LYS A 219 4.57 15.40 11.89
N ILE A 220 4.06 15.81 13.05
CA ILE A 220 2.79 15.29 13.58
C ILE A 220 1.66 15.53 12.57
N GLY A 221 0.78 14.53 12.42
CA GLY A 221 -0.35 14.58 11.49
C GLY A 221 0.02 14.38 10.01
N LYS A 222 1.24 13.91 9.71
CA LYS A 222 1.64 13.48 8.36
C LYS A 222 1.84 11.98 8.26
N SER A 223 1.72 11.48 7.03
CA SER A 223 1.92 10.08 6.67
C SER A 223 3.42 9.82 6.52
N ASN A 224 4.13 9.84 7.65
CA ASN A 224 5.57 9.71 7.74
C ASN A 224 6.02 8.24 7.63
N PRO A 225 7.23 7.97 7.09
CA PRO A 225 7.84 6.64 7.08
C PRO A 225 8.14 6.08 8.46
N GLY A 226 8.18 4.75 8.55
CA GLY A 226 8.67 4.01 9.70
C GLY A 226 7.71 4.03 10.90
N ARG A 227 6.41 4.13 10.66
CA ARG A 227 5.38 4.13 11.71
C ARG A 227 4.78 2.77 12.01
N GLY A 228 4.89 1.81 11.09
CA GLY A 228 4.46 0.43 11.26
C GLY A 228 5.28 -0.49 10.37
N TRP A 229 5.58 -1.69 10.86
CA TRP A 229 6.34 -2.71 10.14
C TRP A 229 6.04 -4.08 10.73
N VAL A 230 6.40 -5.13 9.99
CA VAL A 230 6.38 -6.51 10.48
C VAL A 230 7.81 -7.01 10.71
N MET A 231 7.97 -7.86 11.73
CA MET A 231 9.22 -8.58 11.97
C MET A 231 9.04 -10.03 11.55
N VAL A 232 9.75 -10.45 10.51
CA VAL A 232 9.68 -11.83 10.01
C VAL A 232 10.88 -12.63 10.48
N LYS A 233 10.63 -13.83 11.00
CA LYS A 233 11.69 -14.80 11.31
C LYS A 233 12.11 -15.49 10.02
N ALA A 234 13.13 -14.93 9.38
CA ALA A 234 13.87 -15.55 8.28
C ALA A 234 14.75 -16.70 8.77
#